data_AF-A0A497NFL0-F1
#
_entry.id   AF-A0A497NFL0-F1
#
_cell.length_a   1.000
_cell.length_b   1.000
_cell.length_c   1.000
_cell.angle_alpha   90.00
_cell.angle_beta   90.00
_cell.angle_gamma   90.00
#
_symmetry.space_group_name_H-M   'P 1'
#
loop_
_entity.id
_entity.type
_entity.pdbx_description
1 polymer ?
#
loop_
_entity_poly.entity_id
_entity_poly.type
_entity_poly.pdbx_seq_one_letter_code
_entity_poly.pdbx_strand_id
1 'polypeptide(L)'
;LHRQLDLCCVCFKPDAICDFSPEWAEVERFNHDPSWRNYEDGEADDLAERALAEIGGYDGWTEAPRRKHTYISAAKKVVEATAASSYRKLGRFQVMGLLQAARYYLIKGDIERAKSFGLNRAIFYAWAKRYARDRLTRGGFRSRAGRTQPSEVKAEQIGNETAYLSSNGWFIIGGTEQSPRDYDLQIARRIEAASIPYSEAWKAAIKYLEGFSRDVLLDQQRFYREAYLPVRDKFHTVVYRMSKMERQRTLDVH
;
A
#
# COMPACT_ATOMS: atom_id res chain seq x y z
N LEU A 1 -4.66 -11.90 1.12
CA LEU A 1 -3.51 -11.89 2.04
C LEU A 1 -3.81 -10.94 3.20
N HIS A 2 -3.92 -11.50 4.39
CA HIS A 2 -4.19 -10.87 5.65
C HIS A 2 -2.90 -10.21 6.17
N ARG A 3 -2.98 -8.95 6.61
CA ARG A 3 -1.78 -8.12 6.85
C ARG A 3 -1.00 -8.46 8.10
N GLN A 4 -1.68 -8.96 9.13
CA GLN A 4 -1.06 -9.25 10.43
C GLN A 4 -0.72 -10.72 10.61
N LEU A 5 -1.46 -11.61 9.94
CA LEU A 5 -1.34 -13.06 10.13
C LEU A 5 -0.60 -13.73 8.99
N ASP A 6 -0.31 -13.00 7.90
CA ASP A 6 0.30 -13.55 6.68
C ASP A 6 -0.44 -14.78 6.14
N LEU A 7 -1.78 -14.74 6.17
CA LEU A 7 -2.65 -15.80 5.66
C LEU A 7 -3.40 -15.35 4.39
N CYS A 8 -3.63 -16.21 3.41
CA CYS A 8 -4.46 -15.92 2.25
C CYS A 8 -5.93 -16.29 2.47
N CYS A 9 -6.82 -15.69 1.69
CA CYS A 9 -8.23 -16.09 1.71
C CYS A 9 -8.36 -17.35 0.87
N VAL A 10 -8.90 -18.42 1.45
CA VAL A 10 -9.23 -19.67 0.76
C VAL A 10 -10.73 -19.88 0.73
N CYS A 11 -11.17 -20.67 -0.25
CA CYS A 11 -12.56 -21.06 -0.43
C CYS A 11 -12.58 -22.58 -0.47
N PHE A 12 -13.59 -23.17 0.14
CA PHE A 12 -13.81 -24.62 0.20
C PHE A 12 -15.31 -24.88 0.32
N LYS A 13 -15.73 -26.10 0.01
CA LYS A 13 -17.13 -26.51 0.09
C LYS A 13 -17.61 -26.67 1.55
N PRO A 14 -18.90 -26.43 1.85
CA PRO A 14 -19.41 -26.50 3.22
C PRO A 14 -19.19 -27.85 3.94
N ASP A 15 -19.19 -28.95 3.19
CA ASP A 15 -18.94 -30.31 3.70
C ASP A 15 -17.51 -30.48 4.27
N ALA A 16 -16.54 -29.75 3.72
CA ALA A 16 -15.15 -29.76 4.16
C ALA A 16 -14.90 -28.91 5.44
N ILE A 17 -15.93 -28.30 6.03
CA ILE A 17 -15.80 -27.44 7.22
C ILE A 17 -15.22 -28.19 8.44
N CYS A 18 -15.53 -29.49 8.57
CA CYS A 18 -15.03 -30.33 9.66
C CYS A 18 -13.53 -30.61 9.56
N ASP A 19 -12.98 -30.54 8.35
CA ASP A 19 -11.56 -30.78 8.07
C ASP A 19 -10.75 -29.46 7.99
N PHE A 20 -11.43 -28.32 8.14
CA PHE A 20 -10.80 -27.02 8.04
C PHE A 20 -9.77 -26.83 9.16
N SER A 21 -8.54 -26.51 8.75
CA SER A 21 -7.46 -26.04 9.62
C SER A 21 -6.96 -24.69 9.13
N PRO A 22 -6.57 -23.75 10.02
CA PRO A 22 -5.94 -22.48 9.63
C PRO A 22 -4.75 -22.62 8.68
N GLU A 23 -4.06 -23.77 8.69
CA GLU A 23 -2.96 -24.11 7.77
C GLU A 23 -3.37 -24.02 6.29
N TRP A 24 -4.65 -24.24 5.97
CA TRP A 24 -5.18 -24.11 4.62
C TRP A 24 -4.99 -22.70 4.06
N ALA A 25 -4.80 -21.71 4.92
CA ALA A 25 -4.63 -20.32 4.55
C ALA A 25 -3.15 -19.87 4.46
N GLU A 26 -2.16 -20.76 4.56
CA GLU A 26 -0.75 -20.40 4.43
C GLU A 26 -0.39 -19.94 3.00
N VAL A 27 0.36 -18.83 2.88
CA VAL A 27 0.66 -18.20 1.57
C VAL A 27 1.35 -19.13 0.58
N GLU A 28 2.25 -19.99 1.08
CA GLU A 28 3.08 -20.88 0.27
C GLU A 28 2.40 -22.23 -0.03
N ARG A 29 1.39 -22.63 0.77
CA ARG A 29 0.77 -23.96 0.73
C ARG A 29 -0.75 -23.92 0.98
N PHE A 30 -1.42 -22.97 0.34
CA PHE A 30 -2.85 -22.80 0.55
C PHE A 30 -3.68 -23.92 -0.06
N ASN A 31 -4.76 -24.29 0.62
CA ASN A 31 -5.76 -25.23 0.12
C ASN A 31 -7.00 -24.45 -0.32
N HIS A 32 -7.10 -24.17 -1.62
CA HIS A 32 -8.25 -23.49 -2.23
C HIS A 32 -8.93 -24.44 -3.19
N ASP A 33 -10.19 -24.79 -2.89
CA ASP A 33 -11.02 -25.60 -3.77
C ASP A 33 -11.69 -24.69 -4.81
N PRO A 34 -11.38 -24.81 -6.12
CA PRO A 34 -12.01 -24.02 -7.17
C PRO A 34 -13.50 -24.34 -7.38
N SER A 35 -13.95 -25.52 -6.93
CA SER A 35 -15.30 -26.03 -7.12
C SER A 35 -16.34 -25.33 -6.23
N TRP A 36 -15.90 -24.50 -5.27
CA TRP A 36 -16.75 -23.66 -4.43
C TRP A 36 -17.74 -22.78 -5.21
N ARG A 37 -17.46 -22.53 -6.49
CA ARG A 37 -18.34 -21.78 -7.40
C ARG A 37 -19.59 -22.54 -7.81
N ASN A 38 -19.55 -23.86 -7.76
CA ASN A 38 -20.72 -24.69 -7.93
C ASN A 38 -21.40 -24.70 -6.57
N TYR A 39 -22.64 -24.23 -6.46
CA TYR A 39 -23.36 -24.23 -5.19
C TYR A 39 -24.83 -24.58 -5.44
N GLU A 40 -25.47 -25.14 -4.42
CA GLU A 40 -26.91 -25.27 -4.35
C GLU A 40 -27.49 -24.14 -3.50
N ASP A 41 -28.64 -23.59 -3.90
CA ASP A 41 -29.31 -22.56 -3.13
C ASP A 41 -29.66 -23.10 -1.73
N GLY A 42 -29.14 -22.46 -0.69
CA GLY A 42 -29.34 -22.86 0.70
C GLY A 42 -28.30 -23.84 1.28
N GLU A 43 -27.25 -24.22 0.53
CA GLU A 43 -26.25 -25.22 0.99
C GLU A 43 -25.47 -24.85 2.26
N ALA A 44 -25.53 -23.58 2.70
CA ALA A 44 -24.81 -23.07 3.86
C ALA A 44 -25.69 -22.30 4.85
N ASP A 45 -27.02 -22.36 4.71
CA ASP A 45 -27.94 -21.57 5.54
C ASP A 45 -27.84 -21.96 7.02
N ASP A 46 -27.89 -23.26 7.33
CA ASP A 46 -27.72 -23.79 8.70
C ASP A 46 -26.40 -23.33 9.34
N LEU A 47 -25.31 -23.32 8.57
CA LEU A 47 -24.00 -22.86 9.04
C LEU A 47 -24.00 -21.36 9.28
N ALA A 48 -24.65 -20.59 8.41
CA ALA A 48 -24.76 -19.14 8.53
C ALA A 48 -25.62 -18.74 9.75
N GLU A 49 -26.73 -19.41 9.99
CA GLU A 49 -27.59 -19.20 11.16
C GLU A 49 -26.85 -19.50 12.47
N ARG A 50 -26.14 -20.63 12.53
CA ARG A 50 -25.31 -20.99 13.69
C ARG A 50 -24.19 -19.98 13.94
N ALA A 51 -23.48 -19.57 12.89
CA ALA A 51 -22.42 -18.56 12.99
C ALA A 51 -22.99 -17.22 13.48
N LEU A 52 -24.17 -16.82 13.00
CA LEU A 52 -24.84 -15.61 13.45
C LEU A 52 -25.27 -15.70 14.91
N ALA A 53 -25.78 -16.85 15.36
CA ALA A 53 -26.17 -17.07 16.75
C ALA A 53 -24.96 -17.03 17.71
N GLU A 54 -23.80 -17.53 17.29
CA GLU A 54 -22.61 -17.68 18.14
C GLU A 54 -21.68 -16.45 18.11
N ILE A 55 -21.43 -15.89 16.93
CA ILE A 55 -20.49 -14.78 16.72
C ILE A 55 -21.22 -13.42 16.66
N GLY A 56 -22.51 -13.42 16.34
CA GLY A 56 -23.28 -12.21 16.06
C GLY A 56 -23.07 -11.66 14.65
N GLY A 57 -23.72 -10.54 14.35
CA GLY A 57 -23.55 -9.83 13.08
C GLY A 57 -22.25 -9.01 13.02
N TYR A 58 -21.72 -8.77 11.81
CA TYR A 58 -20.56 -7.91 11.62
C TYR A 58 -20.90 -6.42 11.85
N ASP A 59 -19.92 -5.62 12.29
CA ASP A 59 -20.04 -4.16 12.45
C ASP A 59 -20.64 -3.49 11.20
N GLY A 60 -21.89 -3.02 11.30
CA GLY A 60 -22.63 -2.41 10.17
C GLY A 60 -23.80 -3.24 9.61
N TRP A 61 -24.16 -4.37 10.24
CA TRP A 61 -25.41 -5.11 10.02
C TRP A 61 -26.65 -4.22 10.26
N THR A 62 -27.84 -4.61 9.79
CA THR A 62 -29.02 -3.72 9.60
C THR A 62 -29.47 -2.87 10.79
N GLU A 63 -29.11 -3.23 12.03
CA GLU A 63 -29.36 -2.44 13.24
C GLU A 63 -28.23 -1.43 13.59
N ALA A 64 -27.09 -1.50 12.91
CA ALA A 64 -25.98 -0.57 13.04
C ALA A 64 -26.03 0.54 11.97
N PRO A 65 -25.69 1.80 12.32
CA PRO A 65 -25.84 2.94 11.41
C PRO A 65 -24.93 2.79 10.18
N ARG A 66 -25.54 2.54 9.02
CA ARG A 66 -24.87 2.40 7.72
C ARG A 66 -24.03 3.64 7.38
N ARG A 67 -22.70 3.49 7.30
CA ARG A 67 -21.83 4.46 6.61
C ARG A 67 -22.00 4.29 5.11
N LYS A 68 -22.64 5.27 4.45
CA LYS A 68 -22.78 5.31 3.00
C LYS A 68 -21.40 5.44 2.34
N HIS A 69 -20.91 4.36 1.74
CA HIS A 69 -19.76 4.41 0.84
C HIS A 69 -20.26 4.78 -0.56
N THR A 70 -20.09 6.04 -0.97
CA THR A 70 -20.40 6.48 -2.33
C THR A 70 -19.27 6.06 -3.28
N TYR A 71 -19.51 5.08 -4.14
CA TYR A 71 -18.67 4.87 -5.32
C TYR A 71 -19.04 5.89 -6.38
N ILE A 72 -18.11 6.79 -6.71
CA ILE A 72 -18.18 7.60 -7.92
C ILE A 72 -17.44 6.80 -9.00
N SER A 73 -18.17 6.04 -9.82
CA SER A 73 -17.63 5.51 -11.08
C SER A 73 -17.53 6.67 -12.06
N ALA A 74 -16.36 7.31 -12.14
CA ALA A 74 -16.08 8.26 -13.20
C ALA A 74 -16.06 7.49 -14.54
N ALA A 75 -16.86 7.95 -15.50
CA ALA A 75 -16.88 7.42 -16.86
C ALA A 75 -15.44 7.35 -17.42
N LYS A 76 -15.10 6.17 -17.94
CA LYS A 76 -13.77 5.85 -18.48
C LYS A 76 -13.54 6.69 -19.73
N LYS A 77 -12.85 7.83 -19.59
CA LYS A 77 -12.30 8.56 -20.73
C LYS A 77 -11.25 7.65 -21.38
N VAL A 78 -11.56 7.17 -22.58
CA VAL A 78 -10.63 6.44 -23.44
C VAL A 78 -9.56 7.45 -23.86
N VAL A 79 -8.42 7.42 -23.19
CA VAL A 79 -7.22 8.11 -23.64
C VAL A 79 -6.51 7.15 -24.58
N GLU A 80 -6.24 7.62 -25.80
CA GLU A 80 -5.51 6.92 -26.85
C GLU A 80 -4.33 6.11 -26.30
N ALA A 81 -4.28 4.85 -26.73
CA ALA A 81 -3.24 3.90 -26.38
C ALA A 81 -1.91 4.35 -26.97
N THR A 82 -1.15 5.13 -26.19
CA THR A 82 0.29 5.28 -26.41
C THR A 82 0.93 3.90 -26.30
N ALA A 83 1.63 3.50 -27.37
CA ALA A 83 2.32 2.21 -27.58
C ALA A 83 2.54 1.39 -26.29
N ALA A 84 1.83 0.27 -26.20
CA ALA A 84 1.67 -0.54 -25.00
C ALA A 84 3.01 -0.92 -24.36
N SER A 85 3.31 -0.26 -23.24
CA SER A 85 4.25 -0.76 -22.22
C SER A 85 3.75 -2.12 -21.73
N SER A 86 4.60 -3.15 -21.74
CA SER A 86 4.28 -4.45 -21.11
C SER A 86 3.99 -4.32 -19.60
N TYR A 87 4.43 -3.22 -18.98
CA TYR A 87 4.22 -2.94 -17.56
C TYR A 87 2.80 -2.47 -17.27
N ARG A 88 2.18 -3.09 -16.27
CA ARG A 88 0.85 -2.72 -15.78
C ARG A 88 0.92 -1.44 -14.94
N LYS A 89 -0.22 -0.77 -14.82
CA LYS A 89 -0.34 0.45 -14.02
C LYS A 89 -0.14 0.16 -12.52
N LEU A 90 0.80 0.88 -11.90
CA LEU A 90 1.03 0.85 -10.45
C LEU A 90 -0.04 1.61 -9.67
N GLY A 91 -0.33 1.12 -8.47
CA GLY A 91 -1.20 1.83 -7.51
C GLY A 91 -0.50 3.06 -6.92
N ARG A 92 -1.29 4.10 -6.63
CA ARG A 92 -0.79 5.38 -6.07
C ARG A 92 -0.07 5.21 -4.73
N PHE A 93 -0.47 4.21 -3.95
CA PHE A 93 0.18 3.85 -2.69
C PHE A 93 1.58 3.28 -2.92
N GLN A 94 1.72 2.34 -3.87
CA GLN A 94 3.03 1.79 -4.26
C GLN A 94 3.94 2.88 -4.80
N VAL A 95 3.45 3.76 -5.67
CA VAL A 95 4.24 4.89 -6.20
C VAL A 95 4.65 5.86 -5.09
N MET A 96 3.76 6.14 -4.13
CA MET A 96 4.10 7.01 -2.99
C MET A 96 5.19 6.38 -2.13
N GLY A 97 5.04 5.10 -1.79
CA GLY A 97 6.01 4.39 -0.97
C GLY A 97 7.39 4.31 -1.61
N LEU A 98 7.43 3.93 -2.90
CA LEU A 98 8.66 3.84 -3.67
C LEU A 98 9.39 5.18 -3.76
N LEU A 99 8.69 6.26 -4.14
CA LEU A 99 9.32 7.57 -4.30
C LEU A 99 9.75 8.17 -2.96
N GLN A 100 9.01 7.96 -1.87
CA GLN A 100 9.43 8.43 -0.55
C GLN A 100 10.64 7.63 -0.01
N ALA A 101 10.71 6.32 -0.28
CA ALA A 101 11.89 5.54 0.03
C ALA A 101 13.12 6.02 -0.76
N ALA A 102 12.98 6.20 -2.08
CA ALA A 102 14.04 6.73 -2.92
C ALA A 102 14.49 8.14 -2.47
N ARG A 103 13.55 9.01 -2.10
CA ARG A 103 13.82 10.34 -1.51
C ARG A 103 14.64 10.24 -0.23
N TYR A 104 14.25 9.37 0.71
CA TYR A 104 15.00 9.15 1.95
C TYR A 104 16.43 8.69 1.66
N TYR A 105 16.57 7.70 0.78
CA TYR A 105 17.86 7.16 0.38
C TYR A 105 18.77 8.23 -0.21
N LEU A 106 18.26 9.11 -1.08
CA LEU A 106 19.03 10.23 -1.63
C LEU A 106 19.51 11.24 -0.57
N ILE A 107 18.81 11.36 0.56
CA ILE A 107 19.14 12.31 1.63
C ILE A 107 20.07 11.69 2.68
N LYS A 108 19.89 10.40 3.00
CA LYS A 108 20.53 9.73 4.15
C LYS A 108 21.43 8.55 3.78
N GLY A 109 21.23 7.93 2.62
CA GLY A 109 22.03 6.80 2.12
C GLY A 109 21.72 5.43 2.74
N ASP A 110 20.72 5.32 3.63
CA ASP A 110 20.35 4.05 4.28
C ASP A 110 19.13 3.43 3.59
N ILE A 111 19.31 2.26 2.97
CA ILE A 111 18.27 1.57 2.19
C ILE A 111 17.18 0.94 3.05
N GLU A 112 17.53 0.41 4.22
CA GLU A 112 16.56 -0.26 5.10
C GLU A 112 15.66 0.79 5.75
N ARG A 113 16.26 1.87 6.24
CA ARG A 113 15.49 3.02 6.74
C ARG A 113 14.70 3.71 5.64
N ALA A 114 15.21 3.76 4.40
CA ALA A 114 14.46 4.26 3.27
C ALA A 114 13.17 3.48 3.03
N LYS A 115 13.23 2.14 3.03
CA LYS A 115 12.05 1.26 2.89
C LYS A 115 11.04 1.54 4.02
N SER A 116 11.52 1.54 5.27
CA SER A 116 10.71 1.84 6.45
C SER A 116 10.02 3.22 6.33
N PHE A 117 10.77 4.26 5.97
CA PHE A 117 10.26 5.62 5.79
C PHE A 117 9.22 5.70 4.67
N GLY A 118 9.53 5.10 3.51
CA GLY A 118 8.66 5.14 2.34
C GLY A 118 7.28 4.55 2.63
N LEU A 119 7.24 3.37 3.28
CA LEU A 119 5.98 2.76 3.69
C LEU A 119 5.24 3.64 4.72
N ASN A 120 5.95 4.14 5.72
CA ASN A 120 5.37 5.00 6.76
C ASN A 120 4.71 6.25 6.17
N ARG A 121 5.37 6.93 5.22
CA ARG A 121 4.81 8.11 4.54
C ARG A 121 3.62 7.76 3.65
N ALA A 122 3.67 6.64 2.93
CA ALA A 122 2.54 6.18 2.12
C ALA A 122 1.28 5.95 3.00
N ILE A 123 1.45 5.34 4.18
CA ILE A 123 0.37 5.16 5.17
C ILE A 123 -0.10 6.51 5.71
N PHE A 124 0.82 7.39 6.11
CA PHE A 124 0.50 8.73 6.60
C PHE A 124 -0.37 9.52 5.61
N TYR A 125 -0.01 9.55 4.33
CA TYR A 125 -0.80 10.25 3.31
C TYR A 125 -2.16 9.59 3.03
N ALA A 126 -2.21 8.25 3.05
CA ALA A 126 -3.47 7.52 2.91
C ALA A 126 -4.43 7.82 4.06
N TRP A 127 -3.91 7.90 5.29
CA TRP A 127 -4.62 8.31 6.50
C TRP A 127 -5.06 9.78 6.43
N ALA A 128 -4.13 10.70 6.17
CA ALA A 128 -4.39 12.14 6.12
C ALA A 128 -5.50 12.49 5.11
N LYS A 129 -5.56 11.78 3.98
CA LYS A 129 -6.63 11.96 2.99
C LYS A 129 -8.03 11.59 3.52
N ARG A 130 -8.14 10.55 4.37
CA ARG A 130 -9.42 10.16 4.99
C ARG A 130 -9.81 11.15 6.08
N TYR A 131 -8.87 11.53 6.94
CA TYR A 131 -9.14 12.45 8.05
C TYR A 131 -9.37 13.90 7.62
N ALA A 132 -8.73 14.36 6.53
CA ALA A 132 -9.03 15.65 5.94
C ALA A 132 -10.48 15.70 5.40
N ARG A 133 -10.98 14.59 4.83
CA ARG A 133 -12.39 14.48 4.43
C ARG A 133 -13.33 14.45 5.64
N ASP A 134 -12.96 13.72 6.70
CA ASP A 134 -13.78 13.65 7.92
C ASP A 134 -13.86 15.00 8.64
N ARG A 135 -12.81 15.83 8.61
CA ARG A 135 -12.88 17.22 9.11
C ARG A 135 -13.78 18.14 8.28
N LEU A 136 -13.92 17.87 6.98
CA LEU A 136 -14.81 18.63 6.09
C LEU A 136 -16.27 18.17 6.20
N THR A 137 -16.53 16.93 6.64
CA THR A 137 -17.89 16.37 6.77
C THR A 137 -18.43 16.36 8.19
N ARG A 138 -17.55 16.34 9.21
CA ARG A 138 -17.91 16.47 10.63
C ARG A 138 -17.24 17.70 11.22
N GLY A 139 -17.95 18.82 11.15
CA GLY A 139 -17.67 19.96 12.03
C GLY A 139 -17.71 19.47 13.48
N GLY A 140 -16.56 19.47 14.14
CA GLY A 140 -16.45 19.18 15.57
C GLY A 140 -16.43 17.69 15.94
N PHE A 141 -15.28 17.03 15.78
CA PHE A 141 -14.91 15.96 16.71
C PHE A 141 -13.52 16.26 17.28
N ARG A 142 -13.50 16.87 18.47
CA ARG A 142 -12.30 16.90 19.31
C ARG A 142 -12.06 15.46 19.77
N SER A 143 -11.21 14.73 19.05
CA SER A 143 -10.73 13.44 19.54
C SER A 143 -9.85 13.67 20.76
N ARG A 144 -10.38 13.23 21.89
CA ARG A 144 -9.72 13.17 23.20
C ARG A 144 -8.43 12.37 23.03
N ALA A 145 -7.31 13.05 23.28
CA ALA A 145 -5.98 12.47 23.24
C ALA A 145 -5.89 11.28 24.21
N GLY A 146 -5.58 10.10 23.68
CA GLY A 146 -4.82 9.11 24.41
C GLY A 146 -3.37 9.58 24.45
N ARG A 147 -3.02 10.38 25.46
CA ARG A 147 -1.62 10.67 25.78
C ARG A 147 -1.00 9.39 26.32
N THR A 148 -0.43 8.58 25.43
CA THR A 148 0.66 7.70 25.85
C THR A 148 1.81 8.62 26.26
N GLN A 149 2.28 8.46 27.50
CA GLN A 149 3.43 9.20 28.02
C GLN A 149 4.61 9.06 27.04
N PRO A 150 5.36 10.13 26.74
CA PRO A 150 6.46 10.07 25.80
C PRO A 150 7.63 9.33 26.45
N SER A 151 7.66 8.02 26.34
CA SER A 151 8.91 7.27 26.45
C SER A 151 9.77 7.70 25.25
N GLU A 152 10.71 8.63 25.46
CA GLU A 152 11.74 9.10 24.52
C GLU A 152 11.49 8.72 23.05
N VAL A 153 10.43 9.26 22.45
CA VAL A 153 10.10 8.89 21.07
C VAL A 153 11.11 9.60 20.19
N LYS A 154 12.16 8.86 19.78
CA LYS A 154 13.17 9.35 18.86
C LYS A 154 12.45 9.81 17.59
N ALA A 155 12.70 11.04 17.17
CA ALA A 155 12.16 11.59 15.94
C ALA A 155 13.29 11.85 14.97
N GLU A 156 13.07 11.51 13.71
CA GLU A 156 13.97 11.85 12.62
C GLU A 156 13.36 12.94 11.75
N GLN A 157 14.19 13.94 11.44
CA GLN A 157 13.82 15.07 10.61
C GLN A 157 14.39 14.90 9.20
N ILE A 158 13.52 15.05 8.21
CA ILE A 158 13.84 15.01 6.78
C ILE A 158 13.38 16.33 6.18
N GLY A 159 14.30 17.30 6.16
CA GLY A 159 13.97 18.67 5.78
C GLY A 159 12.95 19.28 6.72
N ASN A 160 11.75 19.59 6.22
CA ASN A 160 10.65 20.12 7.02
C ASN A 160 9.65 19.03 7.50
N GLU A 161 9.93 17.75 7.24
CA GLU A 161 9.09 16.64 7.66
C GLU A 161 9.68 15.95 8.90
N THR A 162 8.85 15.71 9.91
CA THR A 162 9.22 14.93 11.10
C THR A 162 8.50 13.58 11.09
N ALA A 163 9.25 12.50 11.36
CA ALA A 163 8.70 11.16 11.49
C ALA A 163 9.28 10.48 12.74
N TYR A 164 8.45 9.73 13.45
CA TYR A 164 8.83 9.09 14.69
C TYR A 164 9.45 7.72 14.43
N LEU A 165 10.38 7.33 15.30
CA LEU A 165 11.05 6.05 15.31
C LEU A 165 10.60 5.23 16.52
N SER A 166 10.53 3.92 16.35
CA SER A 166 10.41 2.96 17.43
C SER A 166 11.74 2.78 18.17
N SER A 167 11.72 2.00 19.25
CA SER A 167 12.92 1.54 19.94
C SER A 167 13.87 0.76 19.03
N ASN A 168 13.34 0.07 18.02
CA ASN A 168 14.12 -0.71 17.05
C ASN A 168 14.72 0.16 15.92
N GLY A 169 14.45 1.47 15.92
CA GLY A 169 14.98 2.39 14.92
C GLY A 169 14.21 2.40 13.59
N TRP A 170 13.02 1.80 13.55
CA TRP A 170 12.13 1.83 12.39
C TRP A 170 11.04 2.89 12.53
N PHE A 171 10.56 3.42 11.41
CA PHE A 171 9.53 4.44 11.42
C PHE A 171 8.20 3.90 11.95
N ILE A 172 7.61 4.60 12.91
CA ILE A 172 6.36 4.21 13.57
C ILE A 172 5.24 5.22 13.29
N ILE A 173 4.02 4.74 13.10
CA ILE A 173 2.83 5.58 13.02
C ILE A 173 1.63 4.85 13.62
N GLY A 174 0.84 5.53 14.45
CA GLY A 174 -0.33 4.93 15.09
C GLY A 174 -0.02 3.72 15.99
N GLY A 175 1.20 3.65 16.54
CA GLY A 175 1.65 2.50 17.35
C GLY A 175 2.12 1.29 16.54
N THR A 176 2.09 1.34 15.21
CA THR A 176 2.56 0.25 14.35
C THR A 176 3.89 0.60 13.71
N GLU A 177 4.89 -0.23 13.99
CA GLU A 177 6.21 -0.16 13.36
C GLU A 177 6.13 -0.53 11.87
N GLN A 178 6.91 0.15 11.03
CA GLN A 178 6.95 -0.12 9.59
C GLN A 178 8.33 -0.64 9.24
N SER A 179 8.52 -1.96 9.21
CA SER A 179 9.80 -2.57 8.93
C SER A 179 10.13 -2.55 7.42
N PRO A 180 11.40 -2.74 7.03
CA PRO A 180 11.77 -2.94 5.63
C PRO A 180 11.07 -4.15 4.99
N ARG A 181 10.83 -5.21 5.76
CA ARG A 181 10.07 -6.39 5.32
C ARG A 181 8.62 -6.03 4.97
N ASP A 182 7.98 -5.19 5.78
CA ASP A 182 6.61 -4.71 5.50
C ASP A 182 6.53 -3.92 4.20
N TYR A 183 7.56 -3.11 3.93
CA TYR A 183 7.69 -2.40 2.66
C TYR A 183 7.80 -3.38 1.50
N ASP A 184 8.63 -4.41 1.61
CA ASP A 184 8.80 -5.39 0.53
C ASP A 184 7.47 -6.14 0.24
N LEU A 185 6.72 -6.50 1.28
CA LEU A 185 5.41 -7.16 1.15
C LEU A 185 4.33 -6.24 0.54
N GLN A 186 4.31 -4.95 0.90
CA GLN A 186 3.23 -4.04 0.52
C GLN A 186 3.51 -3.21 -0.75
N ILE A 187 4.78 -2.92 -1.02
CA ILE A 187 5.25 -2.07 -2.10
C ILE A 187 5.96 -2.91 -3.15
N ALA A 188 7.09 -3.54 -2.82
CA ALA A 188 7.94 -4.23 -3.81
C ALA A 188 7.20 -5.38 -4.50
N ARG A 189 6.58 -6.29 -3.74
CA ARG A 189 5.79 -7.41 -4.27
C ARG A 189 4.64 -6.96 -5.17
N ARG A 190 4.05 -5.80 -4.90
CA ARG A 190 2.96 -5.22 -5.72
C ARG A 190 3.47 -4.56 -7.00
N ILE A 191 4.70 -4.06 -6.99
CA ILE A 191 5.38 -3.56 -8.19
C ILE A 191 5.74 -4.74 -9.11
N GLU A 192 6.28 -5.81 -8.54
CA GLU A 192 6.61 -7.04 -9.29
C GLU A 192 5.38 -7.70 -9.89
N ALA A 193 4.27 -7.74 -9.14
CA ALA A 193 2.98 -8.20 -9.66
C ALA A 193 2.43 -7.35 -10.84
N ALA A 194 2.96 -6.13 -11.05
CA ALA A 194 2.67 -5.31 -12.21
C ALA A 194 3.61 -5.58 -13.41
N SER A 195 4.36 -6.69 -13.36
CA SER A 195 5.37 -7.10 -14.34
C SER A 195 6.55 -6.13 -14.45
N ILE A 196 6.82 -5.37 -13.39
CA ILE A 196 7.97 -4.45 -13.29
C ILE A 196 8.95 -5.05 -12.28
N PRO A 197 10.18 -5.44 -12.67
CA PRO A 197 11.19 -5.85 -11.70
C PRO A 197 11.43 -4.73 -10.67
N TYR A 198 11.43 -5.06 -9.38
CA TYR A 198 11.57 -4.04 -8.33
C TYR A 198 12.88 -3.25 -8.48
N SER A 199 13.97 -3.93 -8.86
CA SER A 199 15.26 -3.31 -9.11
C SER A 199 15.22 -2.23 -10.20
N GLU A 200 14.47 -2.45 -11.30
CA GLU A 200 14.24 -1.46 -12.34
C GLU A 200 13.40 -0.27 -11.83
N ALA A 201 12.34 -0.57 -11.08
CA ALA A 201 11.50 0.47 -10.48
C ALA A 201 12.29 1.35 -9.50
N TRP A 202 13.15 0.75 -8.68
CA TRP A 202 14.03 1.45 -7.75
C TRP A 202 15.03 2.35 -8.48
N LYS A 203 15.75 1.82 -9.47
CA LYS A 203 16.68 2.60 -10.30
C LYS A 203 15.98 3.78 -10.99
N ALA A 204 14.81 3.53 -11.57
CA ALA A 204 14.00 4.56 -12.20
C ALA A 204 13.54 5.64 -11.20
N ALA A 205 13.17 5.26 -9.98
CA ALA A 205 12.79 6.19 -8.92
C ALA A 205 13.96 7.09 -8.50
N ILE A 206 15.14 6.52 -8.26
CA ILE A 206 16.35 7.27 -7.92
C ILE A 206 16.69 8.26 -9.03
N LYS A 207 16.85 7.79 -10.27
CA LYS A 207 17.23 8.64 -11.40
C LYS A 207 16.16 9.68 -11.76
N TYR A 208 14.89 9.40 -11.52
CA TYR A 208 13.82 10.39 -11.63
C TYR A 208 13.98 11.50 -10.58
N LEU A 209 14.26 11.14 -9.32
CA LEU A 209 14.38 12.09 -8.22
C LEU A 209 15.68 12.89 -8.23
N GLU A 210 16.77 12.36 -8.80
CA GLU A 210 18.02 13.09 -9.03
C GLU A 210 17.84 14.33 -9.92
N GLY A 211 16.79 14.35 -10.76
CA GLY A 211 16.45 15.52 -11.57
C GLY A 211 15.87 16.71 -10.77
N PHE A 212 15.61 16.55 -9.48
CA PHE A 212 15.05 17.60 -8.63
C PHE A 212 16.12 18.20 -7.70
N SER A 213 15.98 19.48 -7.38
CA SER A 213 16.89 20.13 -6.43
C SER A 213 16.74 19.56 -5.03
N ARG A 214 17.81 19.66 -4.23
CA ARG A 214 17.80 19.21 -2.83
C ARG A 214 16.70 19.87 -2.01
N ASP A 215 16.33 21.13 -2.30
CA ASP A 215 15.25 21.83 -1.62
C ASP A 215 13.87 21.21 -1.89
N VAL A 216 13.62 20.74 -3.13
CA VAL A 216 12.39 20.00 -3.45
C VAL A 216 12.35 18.68 -2.69
N LEU A 217 13.48 17.99 -2.57
CA LEU A 217 13.57 16.75 -1.82
C LEU A 217 13.47 16.98 -0.31
N LEU A 218 13.85 18.12 0.23
CA LEU A 218 13.72 18.40 1.67
C LEU A 218 12.33 18.94 2.05
N ASP A 219 11.66 19.66 1.16
CA ASP A 219 10.34 20.19 1.41
C ASP A 219 9.23 19.18 1.05
N GLN A 220 8.49 18.74 2.06
CA GLN A 220 7.41 17.77 1.95
C GLN A 220 6.32 18.18 0.95
N GLN A 221 5.92 19.46 0.93
CA GLN A 221 4.86 19.94 0.05
C GLN A 221 5.34 20.06 -1.38
N ARG A 222 6.56 20.57 -1.58
CA ARG A 222 7.19 20.66 -2.89
C ARG A 222 7.42 19.28 -3.47
N PHE A 223 7.97 18.33 -2.71
CA PHE A 223 8.10 16.95 -3.13
C PHE A 223 6.76 16.37 -3.60
N TYR A 224 5.68 16.57 -2.82
CA TYR A 224 4.37 16.07 -3.19
C TYR A 224 3.86 16.68 -4.51
N ARG A 225 3.98 18.00 -4.68
CA ARG A 225 3.43 18.73 -5.84
C ARG A 225 4.27 18.59 -7.11
N GLU A 226 5.59 18.67 -6.97
CA GLU A 226 6.55 18.76 -8.08
C GLU A 226 7.07 17.38 -8.51
N ALA A 227 7.32 16.47 -7.57
CA ALA A 227 7.86 15.15 -7.87
C ALA A 227 6.79 14.05 -7.91
N TYR A 228 5.97 13.92 -6.86
CA TYR A 228 5.01 12.81 -6.80
C TYR A 228 3.78 13.00 -7.71
N LEU A 229 3.09 14.15 -7.58
CA LEU A 229 1.81 14.41 -8.24
C LEU A 229 1.87 14.23 -9.76
N PRO A 230 2.93 14.66 -10.48
CA PRO A 230 3.00 14.50 -11.93
C PRO A 230 3.09 13.05 -12.40
N VAL A 231 3.66 12.13 -11.59
CA VAL A 231 3.91 10.73 -12.00
C VAL A 231 3.05 9.71 -11.28
N ARG A 232 2.28 10.09 -10.25
CA ARG A 232 1.52 9.17 -9.38
C ARG A 232 0.63 8.14 -10.10
N ASP A 233 0.13 8.47 -11.29
CA ASP A 233 -0.77 7.63 -12.09
C ASP A 233 -0.09 7.02 -13.34
N LYS A 234 1.14 7.43 -13.66
CA LYS A 234 1.87 7.07 -14.89
C LYS A 234 3.33 6.66 -14.65
N PHE A 235 3.70 6.33 -13.43
CA PHE A 235 5.08 5.97 -13.09
C PHE A 235 5.58 4.74 -13.86
N HIS A 236 4.72 3.75 -14.13
CA HIS A 236 5.04 2.61 -14.99
C HIS A 236 5.56 3.03 -16.38
N THR A 237 5.05 4.11 -16.96
CA THR A 237 5.55 4.68 -18.23
C THR A 237 6.96 5.27 -18.08
N VAL A 238 7.27 5.87 -16.93
CA VAL A 238 8.61 6.40 -16.62
C VAL A 238 9.61 5.23 -16.58
N VAL A 239 9.28 4.16 -15.84
CA VAL A 239 10.10 2.96 -15.76
C VAL A 239 10.33 2.34 -17.14
N TYR A 240 9.25 2.19 -17.93
CA TYR A 240 9.33 1.64 -19.29
C TYR A 240 10.28 2.44 -20.20
N ARG A 241 10.17 3.77 -20.21
CA ARG A 241 11.04 4.64 -21.02
C ARG A 241 12.51 4.50 -20.62
N MET A 242 12.78 4.41 -19.32
CA MET A 242 14.15 4.29 -18.81
C MET A 242 14.76 2.93 -19.13
N SER A 243 14.00 1.85 -18.91
CA SER A 243 14.41 0.48 -19.27
C SER A 243 14.67 0.34 -20.78
N LYS A 244 13.87 1.00 -21.63
CA LYS A 244 14.10 1.02 -23.09
C LYS A 244 15.39 1.76 -23.47
N MET A 245 15.65 2.93 -22.87
CA MET A 245 16.86 3.71 -23.14
C MET A 245 18.14 2.97 -22.72
N GLU A 246 18.10 2.25 -21.61
CA GLU A 246 19.24 1.45 -21.14
C GLU A 246 19.55 0.29 -22.09
N ARG A 247 18.52 -0.42 -22.57
CA ARG A 247 18.69 -1.50 -23.55
C ARG A 247 19.28 -1.01 -24.87
N GLN A 248 18.88 0.18 -25.34
CA GLN A 248 19.42 0.77 -26.57
C GLN A 248 20.92 1.12 -26.39
N ARG A 249 21.28 1.74 -25.26
CA ARG A 249 22.68 2.07 -24.95
C ARG A 249 23.59 0.84 -24.86
N THR A 250 23.09 -0.30 -24.37
CA THR A 250 23.88 -1.53 -24.31
C THR A 250 24.09 -2.18 -25.67
N LEU A 251 23.22 -1.91 -26.66
CA LEU A 251 23.35 -2.44 -28.01
C LEU A 251 24.29 -1.59 -28.88
N ASP A 252 24.38 -0.28 -28.62
CA ASP A 252 25.26 0.64 -29.37
C ASP A 252 26.75 0.53 -28.96
N VAL A 253 27.07 -0.26 -27.94
CA VAL A 253 28.45 -0.45 -27.40
C VAL A 253 29.06 -1.79 -27.85
N HIS A 254 28.35 -2.56 -28.67
CA HIS A 254 28.81 -3.80 -29.31
C HIS A 254 28.79 -3.66 -30.82
#